data_AF-A0A554JC05-F1
#
_entry.id   AF-A0A554JC05-F1
#
_cell.length_a   1.000
_cell.length_b   1.000
_cell.length_c   1.000
_cell.angle_alpha   90.00
_cell.angle_beta   90.00
_cell.angle_gamma   90.00
#
_symmetry.space_group_name_H-M   'P 1'
#
loop_
_entity.id
_entity.type
_entity.pdbx_description
1 polymer ?
#
loop_
_entity_poly.entity_id
_entity_poly.type
_entity_poly.pdbx_seq_one_letter_code
_entity_poly.pdbx_strand_id
1 'polypeptide(L)' 'MKQRGIIHLLPLLLVVVLIIVGFLVYSGKIKLPFSLPFGKKQATNVELKSEYKNPFNKETQYVNPFETYKNPFVVNR' A
#
# COMPACT_ATOMS: atom_id res chain seq x y z
N MET A 1 -6.32 -4.83 -62.98
CA MET A 1 -6.03 -3.90 -61.87
C MET A 1 -6.30 -4.62 -60.55
N LYS A 2 -5.24 -5.04 -59.83
CA LYS A 2 -5.35 -5.86 -58.60
C LYS A 2 -5.56 -4.97 -57.37
N GLN A 3 -6.79 -4.48 -57.15
CA GLN A 3 -7.13 -3.63 -56.00
C GLN A 3 -7.41 -4.41 -54.69
N ARG A 4 -7.44 -5.75 -54.73
CA ARG A 4 -7.80 -6.60 -53.58
C ARG A 4 -6.83 -6.51 -52.39
N GLY A 5 -5.56 -6.13 -52.63
CA GLY A 5 -4.54 -6.04 -51.57
C GLY A 5 -4.64 -4.79 -50.69
N ILE A 6 -5.13 -3.67 -51.23
CA ILE A 6 -5.16 -2.37 -50.51
C ILE A 6 -6.26 -2.38 -49.43
N ILE A 7 -7.37 -3.07 -49.69
CA ILE A 7 -8.52 -3.11 -48.79
C ILE A 7 -8.17 -3.76 -47.45
N HIS A 8 -7.24 -4.72 -47.43
CA HIS A 8 -6.81 -5.42 -46.20
C HIS A 8 -5.61 -4.73 -45.54
N LEU A 9 -4.88 -3.91 -46.31
CA LEU A 9 -3.75 -3.10 -45.84
C LEU A 9 -4.21 -1.98 -44.91
N LEU A 10 -5.36 -1.36 -45.18
CA LEU A 10 -5.91 -0.29 -44.36
C LEU A 10 -6.29 -0.75 -42.93
N PRO A 11 -7.06 -1.82 -42.72
CA PRO A 11 -7.33 -2.32 -41.37
C PRO A 11 -6.07 -2.88 -40.69
N LEU A 12 -5.15 -3.50 -41.45
CA LEU A 12 -3.87 -3.98 -40.90
C LEU A 12 -3.03 -2.82 -40.36
N LEU A 13 -2.92 -1.73 -41.12
CA LEU A 13 -2.19 -0.54 -40.71
C LEU A 13 -2.82 0.09 -39.46
N LEU A 14 -4.15 0.13 -39.38
CA LEU A 14 -4.86 0.62 -38.20
C LEU A 14 -4.55 -0.22 -36.94
N VAL A 15 -4.52 -1.55 -37.07
CA VAL A 15 -4.13 -2.45 -35.97
C VAL A 15 -2.70 -2.20 -35.52
N VAL A 16 -1.76 -2.04 -36.45
CA VAL A 16 -0.35 -1.75 -36.13
C VAL A 16 -0.22 -0.42 -35.38
N VAL A 17 -0.93 0.61 -35.81
CA VAL A 17 -0.95 1.92 -35.13
C VAL A 17 -1.51 1.78 -33.71
N LEU A 18 -2.61 1.07 -33.51
CA LEU A 18 -3.20 0.85 -32.18
C LEU A 18 -2.24 0.13 -31.24
N ILE A 19 -1.51 -0.88 -31.73
CA ILE A 19 -0.51 -1.62 -30.93
C ILE A 19 0.63 -0.69 -30.50
N ILE A 20 1.16 0.13 -31.42
CA ILE A 20 2.24 1.07 -31.13
C ILE A 20 1.80 2.10 -30.09
N VAL A 21 0.61 2.68 -30.26
CA VAL A 21 0.07 3.65 -29.30
C VAL A 21 -0.14 3.00 -27.93
N GLY A 22 -0.72 1.80 -27.88
CA GLY A 22 -0.89 1.04 -26.64
C GLY A 22 0.44 0.75 -25.93
N PHE A 23 1.49 0.41 -26.68
CA PHE A 23 2.82 0.18 -26.13
C PHE A 23 3.47 1.45 -25.58
N LEU A 24 3.34 2.59 -26.26
CA LEU A 24 3.85 3.88 -25.80
C LEU A 24 3.15 4.37 -24.52
N VAL A 25 1.87 4.07 -24.40
CA VAL A 25 1.07 4.31 -23.19
C VAL A 25 1.51 3.40 -22.04
N TYR A 26 1.64 2.09 -22.30
CA TYR A 26 2.07 1.12 -21.27
C TYR A 26 3.49 1.40 -20.76
N SER A 27 4.40 1.77 -21.66
CA SER A 27 5.78 2.16 -21.32
C SER A 27 5.91 3.55 -20.65
N GLY A 28 4.80 4.27 -20.48
CA GLY A 28 4.76 5.55 -19.75
C GLY A 28 5.34 6.75 -20.50
N LYS A 29 5.70 6.60 -21.78
CA LYS A 29 6.21 7.70 -22.63
C LYS A 29 5.11 8.69 -23.01
N ILE A 30 3.86 8.22 -23.10
CA ILE A 30 2.68 9.04 -23.36
C ILE A 30 1.76 8.93 -22.14
N LYS A 31 1.46 10.08 -21.52
CA LYS A 31 0.48 10.18 -20.43
C LYS A 31 -0.88 10.47 -21.05
N LEU A 32 -1.87 9.61 -20.81
CA LEU A 32 -3.25 9.93 -21.18
C LEU A 32 -3.84 10.96 -20.21
N PRO A 33 -4.71 11.86 -20.69
CA PRO A 33 -5.40 12.83 -19.84
C PRO A 33 -6.40 12.18 -18.87
N PHE A 34 -6.66 10.87 -19.00
CA PHE A 34 -7.48 10.09 -18.09
C PHE A 34 -6.66 8.95 -17.47
N SER A 35 -6.92 8.65 -16.20
CA SER A 35 -6.29 7.48 -15.58
C SER A 35 -6.94 6.21 -16.07
N LEU A 36 -6.17 5.34 -16.73
CA LEU A 36 -6.64 3.98 -17.02
C LEU A 36 -6.98 3.26 -15.71
N PRO A 37 -8.20 2.68 -15.59
CA PRO A 37 -8.66 2.04 -14.35
C PRO A 37 -7.83 0.82 -13.95
N PHE A 38 -7.08 0.22 -14.88
CA PHE A 38 -6.31 -1.00 -14.66
C PHE A 38 -4.85 -0.76 -14.23
N GLY A 39 -4.35 0.48 -14.28
CA GLY A 39 -2.92 0.80 -14.05
C GLY A 39 -2.60 1.24 -12.62
N LYS A 40 -3.60 1.62 -11.83
CA LYS A 40 -3.37 2.07 -10.45
C LYS A 40 -3.45 0.84 -9.56
N LYS A 41 -2.30 0.23 -9.28
CA LYS A 41 -2.15 -0.50 -8.00
C LYS A 41 -2.42 0.55 -6.93
N GLN A 42 -3.64 0.56 -6.43
CA GLN A 42 -4.05 1.40 -5.32
C GLN A 42 -3.20 0.91 -4.15
N ALA A 43 -2.07 1.57 -3.95
CA ALA A 43 -1.24 1.35 -2.78
C ALA A 43 -2.11 1.78 -1.61
N THR A 44 -2.80 0.81 -1.01
CA THR A 44 -3.60 1.02 0.19
C THR A 44 -2.62 1.50 1.24
N ASN A 45 -2.52 2.82 1.39
CA ASN A 45 -1.73 3.43 2.43
C ASN A 45 -2.50 3.21 3.72
N VAL A 46 -2.21 2.08 4.39
CA VAL A 46 -2.72 1.77 5.71
C VAL A 46 -1.95 2.65 6.68
N GLU A 47 -2.42 3.87 6.86
CA GLU A 47 -1.86 4.80 7.83
C GLU A 47 -2.33 4.37 9.22
N LEU A 48 -1.40 3.89 10.05
CA LEU A 48 -1.67 3.53 11.45
C LEU A 48 -2.03 4.83 12.20
N LYS A 49 -3.34 5.07 12.38
CA LYS A 49 -3.88 6.34 12.89
C LYS A 49 -3.38 6.74 14.29
N SER A 50 -2.81 5.84 15.06
CA SER A 50 -2.19 6.16 16.34
C SER A 50 -1.38 4.98 16.86
N GLU A 51 -0.14 5.23 17.23
CA GLU A 51 0.60 4.33 18.12
C GLU A 51 -0.09 4.34 19.49
N TYR A 52 -0.38 3.16 20.04
CA TYR A 52 -0.92 3.03 21.39
C TYR A 52 0.13 3.47 22.40
N LYS A 53 -0.05 4.65 23.02
CA LYS A 53 0.76 5.07 24.14
C LYS A 53 0.32 4.28 25.38
N ASN A 54 1.20 3.39 25.85
CA ASN A 54 0.98 2.67 27.10
C ASN A 54 0.80 3.67 28.25
N PRO A 55 -0.38 3.71 28.90
CA PRO A 55 -0.65 4.65 30.00
C PRO A 55 0.01 4.24 31.32
N PHE A 56 0.62 3.05 31.39
CA PHE A 56 1.25 2.54 32.61
C PHE A 56 2.75 2.85 32.62
N ASN A 57 3.18 3.69 33.56
CA ASN A 57 4.60 3.84 33.87
C ASN A 57 5.06 2.61 34.69
N LYS A 58 6.07 1.90 34.19
CA LYS A 58 6.65 0.71 34.83
C LYS A 58 7.16 1.01 36.25
N GLU A 59 7.64 2.22 36.49
CA GLU A 59 8.15 2.66 37.79
C GLU A 59 7.05 2.80 38.85
N THR A 60 5.79 2.97 38.43
CA THR A 60 4.63 3.12 39.33
C THR A 60 3.76 1.86 39.39
N GLN A 61 4.14 0.80 38.68
CA GLN A 61 3.25 -0.33 38.41
C GLN A 61 3.27 -1.41 39.49
N TYR A 62 4.25 -1.38 40.39
CA TYR A 62 4.32 -2.27 41.55
C TYR A 62 4.54 -1.43 42.82
N VAL A 63 3.44 -0.96 43.41
CA VAL A 63 3.45 -0.46 44.77
C VAL A 63 2.87 -1.58 45.61
N ASN A 64 3.71 -2.26 46.39
CA ASN A 64 3.24 -3.29 47.31
C ASN A 64 2.48 -2.58 48.46
N PRO A 65 1.14 -2.72 48.57
CA PRO A 65 0.38 -2.03 49.61
C PRO A 65 0.68 -2.56 51.02
N PHE A 66 1.44 -3.65 51.12
CA PHE A 66 1.89 -4.26 52.37
C PHE A 66 3.35 -3.95 52.70
N GLU A 67 4.06 -3.14 51.90
CA GLU A 67 5.46 -2.77 52.17
C GLU A 67 5.60 -2.00 53.50
N THR A 68 4.60 -1.19 53.84
CA THR A 68 4.55 -0.44 55.10
C THR A 68 4.29 -1.34 56.32
N TYR A 69 3.76 -2.56 56.12
CA TYR A 69 3.43 -3.47 57.21
C TYR A 69 4.62 -4.37 57.51
N LYS A 70 5.33 -4.08 58.60
CA LYS A 70 6.34 -4.99 59.14
C LYS A 70 5.67 -6.31 59.54
N ASN A 71 6.21 -7.42 59.02
CA ASN A 71 5.80 -8.76 59.38
C ASN A 71 5.87 -8.94 60.92
N PRO A 72 4.77 -9.25 61.61
CA PRO A 72 4.75 -9.39 63.07
C PRO A 72 5.44 -10.67 63.58
N PHE A 73 5.91 -11.55 62.69
CA PHE A 73 6.51 -12.84 63.04
C PHE A 73 8.05 -12.87 62.90
N VAL A 74 8.74 -11.73 62.94
CA VAL A 74 10.22 -11.74 63.01
C VAL A 74 10.65 -12.20 64.41
N VAL A 75 10.79 -13.52 64.56
CA VAL A 75 11.39 -14.12 65.75
C VAL A 75 12.90 -13.97 65.60
N ASN A 76 13.50 -13.02 66.31
CA ASN A 76 14.95 -12.96 66.45
C ASN A 76 15.40 -14.29 67.10
N ARG A 77 16.04 -15.14 66.30
CA ARG A 77 16.74 -16.35 66.76
C ARG A 77 18.16 -16.00 67.16
#